data_AF-A0A9X2A5W6-F1
#
_entry.id   AF-A0A9X2A5W6-F1
#
_cell.length_a   1.000
_cell.length_b   1.000
_cell.length_c   1.000
_cell.angle_alpha   90.00
_cell.angle_beta   90.00
_cell.angle_gamma   90.00
#
_symmetry.space_group_name_H-M   'P 1'
#
loop_
_entity.id
_entity.type
_entity.pdbx_description
1 polymer ?
#
loop_
_entity_poly.entity_id
_entity_poly.type
_entity_poly.pdbx_seq_one_letter_code
_entity_poly.pdbx_strand_id
1 'polypeptide(L)'
;MEKVTGIKSVDFKIKAFGHGVVNWNGPTTLSSEGRTVDNHTLPKLRGYTNLTGKIKDETGYKYKKEATDINFKETPLYISQNCIRHHLFREQAFDLHFAGEKSLDKVLASITGLVRGYVVPASQCKRTSPLLIEDFVDQLGNGNFEQFGQAGERDSSSFFSKTTFGDTEYISYGSISIEQLEFISLDNKFDRCAMVIKDNQGEAVAQQVQSFIQSLAPNRNPKATFHSNYVRKGTIYEQGEVGILLDQDAIDILVQTTLEMIHNLSIRQAKGYMYVDSLEVDYNDSNKMMRIKRNPDEVSSQPNGNYAVYFEAKSTQ
;
A
#
# COMPACT_ATOMS: atom_id res chain seq x y z
N MET A 1 -16.46 -29.06 9.29
CA MET A 1 -15.55 -27.93 9.01
C MET A 1 -16.36 -26.66 9.12
N GLU A 2 -16.16 -25.89 10.19
CA GLU A 2 -16.96 -24.68 10.44
C GLU A 2 -16.57 -23.57 9.46
N LYS A 3 -17.56 -22.83 8.96
CA LYS A 3 -17.32 -21.69 8.08
C LYS A 3 -16.81 -20.51 8.91
N VAL A 4 -15.78 -19.82 8.41
CA VAL A 4 -15.33 -18.55 8.98
C VAL A 4 -16.41 -17.48 8.74
N THR A 5 -16.87 -16.87 9.83
CA THR A 5 -17.89 -15.81 9.88
C THR A 5 -17.32 -14.55 10.54
N GLY A 6 -18.00 -13.41 10.40
CA GLY A 6 -17.53 -12.11 10.87
C GLY A 6 -16.94 -11.25 9.75
N ILE A 7 -16.44 -10.07 10.13
CA ILE A 7 -15.83 -9.10 9.20
C ILE A 7 -14.52 -9.68 8.66
N LYS A 8 -14.44 -9.88 7.35
CA LYS A 8 -13.30 -10.52 6.65
C LYS A 8 -12.28 -9.52 6.14
N SER A 9 -12.76 -8.33 5.75
CA SER A 9 -11.92 -7.21 5.36
C SER A 9 -12.58 -5.89 5.73
N VAL A 10 -11.75 -4.86 5.91
CA VAL A 10 -12.22 -3.48 6.00
C VAL A 10 -11.83 -2.79 4.71
N ASP A 11 -12.81 -2.68 3.82
CA ASP A 11 -12.64 -2.06 2.51
C ASP A 11 -12.89 -0.56 2.65
N PHE A 12 -12.25 0.26 1.83
CA PHE A 12 -12.43 1.71 1.89
C PHE A 12 -12.25 2.36 0.52
N LYS A 13 -12.88 3.52 0.35
CA LYS A 13 -12.77 4.40 -0.81
C LYS A 13 -12.24 5.74 -0.34
N ILE A 14 -11.21 6.21 -1.03
CA ILE A 14 -10.50 7.44 -0.72
C ILE A 14 -10.83 8.47 -1.79
N LYS A 15 -11.19 9.67 -1.36
CA LYS A 15 -11.20 10.87 -2.20
C LYS A 15 -10.10 11.82 -1.72
N ALA A 16 -9.31 12.33 -2.66
CA ALA A 16 -8.23 13.26 -2.36
C ALA A 16 -8.18 14.40 -3.36
N PHE A 17 -7.69 15.56 -2.92
CA PHE A 17 -7.49 16.74 -3.76
C PHE A 17 -6.03 17.16 -3.76
N GLY A 18 -5.63 17.87 -4.81
CA GLY A 18 -4.27 18.34 -4.93
C GLY A 18 -4.08 19.38 -6.03
N HIS A 19 -2.82 19.76 -6.21
CA HIS A 19 -2.38 20.60 -7.31
C HIS A 19 -0.97 20.18 -7.74
N GLY A 20 -0.76 20.08 -9.04
CA GLY A 20 0.52 19.64 -9.59
C GLY A 20 0.76 18.13 -9.49
N VAL A 21 1.85 17.69 -10.13
CA VAL A 21 2.28 16.29 -10.11
C VAL A 21 3.17 16.04 -8.91
N VAL A 22 2.74 15.17 -8.00
CA VAL A 22 3.55 14.73 -6.85
C VAL A 22 4.40 13.48 -7.13
N ASN A 23 4.01 12.64 -8.10
CA ASN A 23 4.70 11.40 -8.44
C ASN A 23 5.05 11.33 -9.95
N TRP A 24 6.30 11.64 -10.26
CA TRP A 24 6.84 11.60 -11.62
C TRP A 24 7.26 10.20 -12.05
N ASN A 25 7.24 9.93 -13.36
CA ASN A 25 7.79 8.71 -13.94
C ASN A 25 9.27 8.92 -14.31
N GLY A 26 9.56 9.98 -15.07
CA GLY A 26 10.92 10.32 -15.48
C GLY A 26 11.01 10.88 -16.90
N PRO A 27 12.24 11.17 -17.36
CA PRO A 27 12.47 11.59 -18.74
C PRO A 27 12.06 10.47 -19.71
N THR A 28 11.34 10.85 -20.78
CA THR A 28 10.82 9.91 -21.78
C THR A 28 11.16 10.42 -23.17
N THR A 29 11.76 9.57 -23.99
CA THR A 29 12.02 9.87 -25.40
C THR A 29 10.71 9.97 -26.19
N LEU A 30 10.47 11.14 -26.77
CA LEU A 30 9.27 11.51 -27.53
C LEU A 30 9.66 12.19 -28.85
N SER A 31 8.66 12.44 -29.69
CA SER A 31 8.79 13.29 -30.87
C SER A 31 8.31 14.71 -30.55
N SER A 32 8.93 15.70 -31.18
CA SER A 32 8.48 17.09 -31.21
C SER A 32 8.78 17.63 -32.61
N GLU A 33 7.74 17.96 -33.37
CA GLU A 33 7.88 18.47 -34.75
C GLU A 33 8.70 17.51 -35.66
N GLY A 34 8.53 16.20 -35.46
CA GLY A 34 9.25 15.17 -36.22
C GLY A 34 10.71 14.95 -35.79
N ARG A 35 11.18 15.58 -34.71
CA ARG A 35 12.50 15.33 -34.11
C ARG A 35 12.37 14.62 -32.78
N THR A 36 13.33 13.74 -32.48
CA THR A 36 13.41 13.08 -31.18
C THR A 36 13.84 14.08 -30.10
N VAL A 37 13.12 14.09 -28.97
CA VAL A 37 13.46 14.84 -27.76
C VAL A 37 13.55 13.89 -26.56
N ASP A 38 14.62 13.99 -25.78
CA ASP A 38 14.94 13.06 -24.69
C ASP A 38 14.79 13.68 -23.30
N ASN A 39 14.63 15.01 -23.23
CA ASN A 39 14.56 15.78 -21.99
C ASN A 39 13.13 16.20 -21.62
N HIS A 40 12.12 15.52 -22.15
CA HIS A 40 10.73 15.71 -21.75
C HIS A 40 10.37 14.77 -20.59
N THR A 41 9.98 15.31 -19.43
CA THR A 41 9.60 14.48 -18.27
C THR A 41 8.11 14.22 -18.25
N LEU A 42 7.73 12.94 -18.22
CA LEU A 42 6.32 12.55 -18.05
C LEU A 42 6.00 12.17 -16.60
N PRO A 43 4.78 12.48 -16.13
CA PRO A 43 4.25 11.92 -14.90
C PRO A 43 3.85 10.45 -15.11
N LYS A 44 3.40 9.79 -14.05
CA LYS A 44 2.84 8.44 -14.19
C LYS A 44 1.45 8.51 -14.81
N LEU A 45 1.31 7.98 -16.02
CA LEU A 45 0.06 7.91 -16.77
C LEU A 45 -0.36 6.44 -16.93
N ARG A 46 -1.58 6.11 -16.50
CA ARG A 46 -2.06 4.71 -16.51
C ARG A 46 -2.12 4.20 -17.95
N GLY A 47 -1.48 3.06 -18.23
CA GLY A 47 -1.58 2.42 -19.56
C GLY A 47 -0.92 3.20 -20.70
N TYR A 48 -0.18 4.27 -20.40
CA TYR A 48 0.49 5.06 -21.41
C TYR A 48 1.66 4.31 -22.05
N THR A 49 1.80 4.50 -23.37
CA THR A 49 2.97 4.10 -24.15
C THR A 49 3.44 5.28 -24.99
N ASN A 50 4.74 5.48 -25.06
CA ASN A 50 5.36 6.52 -25.88
C ASN A 50 5.51 6.11 -27.36
N LEU A 51 4.98 4.95 -27.74
CA LEU A 51 5.04 4.43 -29.11
C LEU A 51 3.71 4.64 -29.83
N THR A 52 3.76 4.96 -31.12
CA THR A 52 2.57 5.10 -31.99
C THR A 52 2.04 3.76 -32.52
N GLY A 53 2.83 2.68 -32.39
CA GLY A 53 2.55 1.39 -33.00
C GLY A 53 3.07 1.24 -34.44
N LYS A 54 3.51 2.33 -35.09
CA LYS A 54 4.13 2.27 -36.42
C LYS A 54 5.59 1.81 -36.33
N ILE A 55 6.01 0.97 -37.27
CA ILE A 55 7.37 0.45 -37.38
C ILE A 55 7.88 0.75 -38.79
N LYS A 56 9.13 1.20 -38.92
CA LYS A 56 9.80 1.36 -40.21
C LYS A 56 10.37 0.00 -40.66
N ASP A 57 9.78 -0.58 -41.71
CA ASP A 57 10.04 -1.95 -42.18
C ASP A 57 11.54 -2.27 -42.37
N GLU A 58 12.32 -1.34 -42.90
CA GLU A 58 13.74 -1.55 -43.20
C GLU A 58 14.66 -1.54 -41.97
N THR A 59 14.26 -0.86 -40.89
CA THR A 59 15.15 -0.58 -39.74
C THR A 59 14.62 -1.12 -38.42
N GLY A 60 13.36 -1.57 -38.39
CA GLY A 60 12.66 -1.92 -37.16
C GLY A 60 12.41 -0.73 -36.22
N TYR A 61 12.68 0.50 -36.66
CA TYR A 61 12.51 1.70 -35.83
C TYR A 61 11.04 1.90 -35.46
N LYS A 62 10.76 1.98 -34.16
CA LYS A 62 9.42 2.21 -33.62
C LYS A 62 9.18 3.70 -33.41
N TYR A 63 8.19 4.24 -34.11
CA TYR A 63 7.87 5.66 -34.07
C TYR A 63 7.36 6.09 -32.70
N LYS A 64 7.91 7.21 -32.19
CA LYS A 64 7.52 7.81 -30.92
C LYS A 64 6.31 8.73 -31.09
N LYS A 65 5.49 8.85 -30.05
CA LYS A 65 4.40 9.82 -30.00
C LYS A 65 4.94 11.24 -29.85
N GLU A 66 4.17 12.21 -30.32
CA GLU A 66 4.42 13.63 -30.04
C GLU A 66 4.25 13.89 -28.53
N ALA A 67 5.00 14.84 -27.97
CA ALA A 67 4.93 15.14 -26.54
C ALA A 67 3.54 15.67 -26.10
N THR A 68 2.75 16.19 -27.03
CA THR A 68 1.38 16.67 -26.83
C THR A 68 0.31 15.62 -27.14
N ASP A 69 0.67 14.45 -27.68
CA ASP A 69 -0.25 13.36 -28.03
C ASP A 69 -0.55 12.48 -26.80
N ILE A 70 -1.34 13.04 -25.88
CA ILE A 70 -1.77 12.37 -24.65
C ILE A 70 -3.25 12.62 -24.41
N ASN A 71 -4.03 11.54 -24.25
CA ASN A 71 -5.41 11.59 -23.82
C ASN A 71 -5.49 11.22 -22.32
N PHE A 72 -5.74 12.20 -21.46
CA PHE A 72 -5.81 12.00 -20.01
C PHE A 72 -7.09 11.29 -19.55
N LYS A 73 -8.09 11.10 -20.42
CA LYS A 73 -9.26 10.26 -20.11
C LYS A 73 -8.95 8.78 -20.28
N GLU A 74 -8.16 8.44 -21.30
CA GLU A 74 -7.74 7.05 -21.58
C GLU A 74 -6.52 6.65 -20.74
N THR A 75 -5.59 7.60 -20.55
CA THR A 75 -4.34 7.40 -19.83
C THR A 75 -4.20 8.41 -18.69
N PRO A 76 -5.09 8.35 -17.67
CA PRO A 76 -5.12 9.35 -16.60
C PRO A 76 -3.84 9.37 -15.78
N LEU A 77 -3.57 10.55 -15.21
CA LEU A 77 -2.57 10.72 -14.16
C LEU A 77 -2.90 9.80 -12.99
N TYR A 78 -1.88 9.21 -12.38
CA TYR A 78 -2.05 8.53 -11.11
C TYR A 78 -0.85 8.68 -10.18
N ILE A 79 -1.09 8.61 -8.87
CA ILE A 79 -0.05 8.43 -7.87
C ILE A 79 0.07 6.94 -7.59
N SER A 80 1.27 6.39 -7.75
CA SER A 80 1.48 4.95 -7.55
C SER A 80 1.30 4.54 -6.09
N GLN A 81 0.76 3.34 -5.87
CA GLN A 81 0.63 2.73 -4.54
C GLN A 81 1.95 2.74 -3.76
N ASN A 82 3.10 2.59 -4.43
CA ASN A 82 4.41 2.65 -3.77
C ASN A 82 4.70 4.04 -3.21
N CYS A 83 4.33 5.11 -3.93
CA CYS A 83 4.49 6.48 -3.44
C CYS A 83 3.54 6.77 -2.27
N ILE A 84 2.29 6.29 -2.36
CA ILE A 84 1.31 6.40 -1.27
C ILE A 84 1.82 5.70 -0.01
N ARG A 85 2.24 4.43 -0.12
CA ARG A 85 2.80 3.66 0.98
C ARG A 85 4.04 4.31 1.57
N HIS A 86 4.93 4.85 0.74
CA HIS A 86 6.10 5.57 1.24
C HIS A 86 5.71 6.75 2.14
N HIS A 87 4.72 7.55 1.73
CA HIS A 87 4.28 8.71 2.52
C HIS A 87 3.45 8.32 3.75
N LEU A 88 2.64 7.26 3.69
CA LEU A 88 1.92 6.72 4.84
C LEU A 88 2.88 6.28 5.96
N PHE A 89 4.05 5.73 5.60
CA PHE A 89 5.04 5.22 6.55
C PHE A 89 6.35 6.02 6.52
N ARG A 90 6.27 7.32 6.20
CA ARG A 90 7.43 8.17 5.91
C ARG A 90 8.40 8.28 7.09
N GLU A 91 7.86 8.33 8.31
CA GLU A 91 8.65 8.45 9.54
C GLU A 91 9.62 7.27 9.73
N GLN A 92 9.23 6.09 9.24
CA GLN A 92 9.97 4.84 9.36
C GLN A 92 10.54 4.39 7.99
N ALA A 93 10.75 5.33 7.06
CA ALA A 93 11.21 4.99 5.72
C ALA A 93 12.59 4.30 5.70
N PHE A 94 13.46 4.63 6.67
CA PHE A 94 14.85 4.16 6.72
C PHE A 94 15.13 3.08 7.78
N ASP A 95 14.22 2.88 8.74
CA ASP A 95 14.43 1.96 9.87
C ASP A 95 14.67 0.50 9.42
N LEU A 96 14.01 0.09 8.34
CA LEU A 96 14.14 -1.25 7.77
C LEU A 96 15.55 -1.56 7.25
N HIS A 97 16.35 -0.55 6.88
CA HIS A 97 17.74 -0.77 6.48
C HIS A 97 18.65 -1.16 7.65
N PHE A 98 18.25 -0.81 8.88
CA PHE A 98 18.96 -1.13 10.11
C PHE A 98 18.41 -2.38 10.82
N ALA A 99 17.33 -2.97 10.27
CA ALA A 99 16.73 -4.19 10.80
C ALA A 99 17.64 -5.40 10.56
N GLY A 100 18.47 -5.72 11.55
CA GLY A 100 19.17 -7.00 11.65
C GLY A 100 18.39 -8.02 12.47
N GLU A 101 18.87 -9.27 12.53
CA GLU A 101 18.24 -10.34 13.31
C GLU A 101 18.04 -10.01 14.79
N LYS A 102 18.96 -9.23 15.39
CA LYS A 102 18.94 -8.91 16.83
C LYS A 102 17.96 -7.78 17.22
N SER A 103 17.31 -7.12 16.26
CA SER A 103 16.41 -5.98 16.52
C SER A 103 15.07 -6.11 15.80
N LEU A 104 14.74 -7.31 15.31
CA LEU A 104 13.55 -7.54 14.52
C LEU A 104 12.27 -7.53 15.38
N ASP A 105 12.41 -7.72 16.68
CA ASP A 105 11.35 -7.59 17.67
C ASP A 105 10.77 -6.17 17.69
N LYS A 106 11.63 -5.14 17.63
CA LYS A 106 11.24 -3.73 17.52
C LYS A 106 10.55 -3.41 16.20
N VAL A 107 10.99 -4.02 15.11
CA VAL A 107 10.35 -3.85 13.79
C VAL A 107 8.97 -4.48 13.82
N LEU A 108 8.84 -5.68 14.37
CA LEU A 108 7.57 -6.39 14.47
C LEU A 108 6.57 -5.62 15.35
N ALA A 109 7.00 -5.12 16.50
CA ALA A 109 6.20 -4.27 17.40
C ALA A 109 6.16 -2.81 16.94
N SER A 110 5.82 -2.57 15.67
CA SER A 110 5.67 -1.23 15.10
C SER A 110 4.57 -1.20 14.02
N ILE A 111 4.14 0.00 13.62
CA ILE A 111 3.19 0.16 12.52
C ILE A 111 3.75 -0.38 11.19
N THR A 112 5.06 -0.26 10.96
CA THR A 112 5.73 -0.88 9.82
C THR A 112 5.64 -2.40 9.87
N GLY A 113 5.89 -3.00 11.03
CA GLY A 113 5.79 -4.44 11.23
C GLY A 113 4.38 -4.99 11.03
N LEU A 114 3.39 -4.33 11.64
CA LEU A 114 2.03 -4.83 11.71
C LEU A 114 1.19 -4.51 10.47
N VAL A 115 1.42 -3.36 9.81
CA VAL A 115 0.58 -2.87 8.70
C VAL A 115 1.33 -2.73 7.38
N ARG A 116 2.54 -2.15 7.36
CA ARG A 116 3.30 -1.96 6.11
C ARG A 116 3.85 -3.27 5.54
N GLY A 117 4.17 -4.22 6.41
CA GLY A 117 4.94 -5.40 6.04
C GLY A 117 6.41 -5.08 5.77
N TYR A 118 7.23 -6.12 5.78
CA TYR A 118 8.68 -6.01 5.63
C TYR A 118 9.29 -7.29 5.08
N VAL A 119 10.52 -7.16 4.61
CA VAL A 119 11.41 -8.27 4.21
C VAL A 119 12.79 -7.96 4.77
N VAL A 120 13.40 -8.93 5.42
CA VAL A 120 14.79 -8.86 5.91
C VAL A 120 15.66 -9.68 4.97
N PRO A 121 16.52 -9.05 4.13
CA PRO A 121 17.29 -9.78 3.13
C PRO A 121 18.22 -10.84 3.70
N ALA A 122 18.82 -10.58 4.86
CA ALA A 122 19.82 -11.46 5.47
C ALA A 122 19.21 -12.77 6.02
N SER A 123 18.06 -12.69 6.70
CA SER A 123 17.42 -13.83 7.35
C SER A 123 16.24 -14.41 6.57
N GLN A 124 15.87 -13.79 5.45
CA GLN A 124 14.66 -14.07 4.66
C GLN A 124 13.33 -13.96 5.44
N CYS A 125 13.38 -13.46 6.69
CA CYS A 125 12.19 -13.18 7.47
C CYS A 125 11.33 -12.13 6.76
N LYS A 126 10.03 -12.36 6.73
CA LYS A 126 9.10 -11.48 6.02
C LYS A 126 7.72 -11.48 6.65
N ARG A 127 7.02 -10.37 6.48
CA ARG A 127 5.61 -10.24 6.83
C ARG A 127 4.88 -9.52 5.70
N THR A 128 3.87 -10.19 5.16
CA THR A 128 3.00 -9.62 4.13
C THR A 128 2.19 -8.48 4.73
N SER A 129 2.09 -7.36 3.99
CA SER A 129 1.22 -6.23 4.34
C SER A 129 -0.25 -6.65 4.33
N PRO A 130 -1.00 -6.51 5.43
CA PRO A 130 -2.45 -6.67 5.41
C PRO A 130 -3.17 -5.54 4.65
N LEU A 131 -2.50 -4.41 4.43
CA LEU A 131 -3.04 -3.25 3.72
C LEU A 131 -2.80 -3.36 2.21
N LEU A 132 -3.88 -3.39 1.44
CA LEU A 132 -3.92 -3.21 -0.01
C LEU A 132 -4.42 -1.79 -0.32
N ILE A 133 -3.74 -1.09 -1.22
CA ILE A 133 -4.13 0.24 -1.72
C ILE A 133 -3.97 0.25 -3.24
N GLU A 134 -5.04 0.59 -3.95
CA GLU A 134 -4.97 0.87 -5.38
C GLU A 134 -4.25 2.20 -5.65
N ASP A 135 -3.82 2.38 -6.89
CA ASP A 135 -3.28 3.66 -7.32
C ASP A 135 -4.33 4.78 -7.23
N PHE A 136 -3.90 5.99 -6.89
CA PHE A 136 -4.77 7.16 -6.79
C PHE A 136 -4.91 7.76 -8.18
N VAL A 137 -6.05 7.53 -8.84
CA VAL A 137 -6.27 7.90 -10.24
C VAL A 137 -6.97 9.25 -10.30
N ASP A 138 -6.39 10.19 -11.05
CA ASP A 138 -6.97 11.52 -11.27
C ASP A 138 -8.27 11.44 -12.08
N GLN A 139 -9.24 12.26 -11.71
CA GLN A 139 -10.56 12.34 -12.31
C GLN A 139 -10.73 13.57 -13.21
N LEU A 140 -9.90 14.61 -13.04
CA LEU A 140 -10.07 15.89 -13.73
C LEU A 140 -9.37 15.92 -15.09
N GLY A 141 -8.16 15.37 -15.18
CA GLY A 141 -7.39 15.35 -16.41
C GLY A 141 -6.89 16.72 -16.86
N ASN A 142 -6.64 17.64 -15.91
CA ASN A 142 -6.17 19.01 -16.16
C ASN A 142 -4.67 19.06 -16.48
N GLY A 143 -4.22 18.19 -17.39
CA GLY A 143 -2.83 18.09 -17.81
C GLY A 143 -2.55 18.90 -19.08
N ASN A 144 -1.33 19.41 -19.22
CA ASN A 144 -0.86 20.06 -20.43
C ASN A 144 0.66 19.90 -20.61
N PHE A 145 1.13 20.12 -21.83
CA PHE A 145 2.54 20.32 -22.10
C PHE A 145 2.97 21.69 -21.55
N GLU A 146 4.09 21.74 -20.84
CA GLU A 146 4.68 22.96 -20.31
C GLU A 146 6.18 23.02 -20.64
N GLN A 147 6.59 24.15 -21.22
CA GLN A 147 7.97 24.42 -21.56
C GLN A 147 8.64 25.20 -20.44
N PHE A 148 9.82 24.75 -20.04
CA PHE A 148 10.66 25.40 -19.04
C PHE A 148 11.99 25.84 -19.67
N GLY A 149 12.66 26.77 -19.00
CA GLY A 149 13.98 27.25 -19.37
C GLY A 149 14.81 27.62 -18.15
N GLN A 150 16.13 27.62 -18.30
CA GLN A 150 17.07 28.17 -17.33
C GLN A 150 17.29 29.66 -17.62
N ALA A 151 17.40 30.46 -16.56
CA ALA A 151 17.79 31.87 -16.68
C ALA A 151 19.33 31.98 -16.76
N GLY A 152 19.85 32.81 -17.67
CA GLY A 152 21.29 33.03 -17.85
C GLY A 152 21.80 32.60 -19.22
N GLU A 153 23.05 32.12 -19.27
CA GLU A 153 23.67 31.63 -20.50
C GLU A 153 22.87 30.47 -21.09
N ARG A 154 22.59 30.56 -22.40
CA ARG A 154 21.77 29.60 -23.12
C ARG A 154 22.67 28.63 -23.88
N ASP A 155 22.52 27.36 -23.58
CA ASP A 155 23.05 26.24 -24.34
C ASP A 155 21.93 25.32 -24.84
N SER A 156 22.28 24.22 -25.51
CA SER A 156 21.33 23.24 -26.03
C SER A 156 20.57 22.45 -24.95
N SER A 157 21.00 22.54 -23.67
CA SER A 157 20.39 21.85 -22.53
C SER A 157 19.53 22.78 -21.64
N SER A 158 19.54 24.08 -21.95
CA SER A 158 18.90 25.12 -21.14
C SER A 158 17.37 25.09 -21.19
N PHE A 159 16.79 24.48 -22.23
CA PHE A 159 15.35 24.30 -22.37
C PHE A 159 14.97 22.84 -22.13
N PHE A 160 13.97 22.61 -21.28
CA PHE A 160 13.40 21.29 -21.01
C PHE A 160 11.88 21.43 -20.90
N SER A 161 11.15 20.33 -21.06
CA SER A 161 9.69 20.35 -21.00
C SER A 161 9.16 19.24 -20.12
N LYS A 162 7.92 19.40 -19.65
CA LYS A 162 7.22 18.40 -18.85
C LYS A 162 5.74 18.39 -19.21
N THR A 163 5.09 17.26 -18.98
CA THR A 163 3.63 17.23 -18.88
C THR A 163 3.25 17.53 -17.43
N THR A 164 2.71 18.72 -17.18
CA THR A 164 2.30 19.20 -15.86
C THR A 164 0.79 19.14 -15.72
N PHE A 165 0.31 19.33 -14.49
CA PHE A 165 -1.10 19.29 -14.14
C PHE A 165 -1.42 20.46 -13.23
N GLY A 166 -2.61 21.05 -13.38
CA GLY A 166 -3.17 22.01 -12.44
C GLY A 166 -3.82 21.32 -11.24
N ASP A 167 -5.07 21.67 -10.95
CA ASP A 167 -5.86 21.04 -9.90
C ASP A 167 -6.15 19.57 -10.23
N THR A 168 -6.09 18.71 -9.22
CA THR A 168 -6.29 17.27 -9.33
C THR A 168 -7.29 16.76 -8.30
N GLU A 169 -8.08 15.74 -8.70
CA GLU A 169 -9.00 15.02 -7.83
C GLU A 169 -8.72 13.53 -8.01
N TYR A 170 -8.32 12.84 -6.94
CA TYR A 170 -7.99 11.43 -7.00
C TYR A 170 -9.06 10.58 -6.33
N ILE A 171 -9.35 9.43 -6.95
CA ILE A 171 -10.12 8.35 -6.34
C ILE A 171 -9.24 7.11 -6.25
N SER A 172 -9.28 6.44 -5.10
CA SER A 172 -8.65 5.13 -4.88
C SER A 172 -9.53 4.24 -4.01
N TYR A 173 -9.26 2.94 -4.06
CA TYR A 173 -9.85 1.94 -3.16
C TYR A 173 -8.74 1.17 -2.46
N GLY A 174 -9.04 0.65 -1.28
CA GLY A 174 -8.15 -0.25 -0.57
C GLY A 174 -8.89 -1.20 0.35
N SER A 175 -8.13 -2.08 0.98
CA SER A 175 -8.68 -3.11 1.86
C SER A 175 -7.65 -3.52 2.90
N ILE A 176 -8.08 -3.66 4.15
CA ILE A 176 -7.32 -4.28 5.23
C ILE A 176 -7.79 -5.73 5.38
N SER A 177 -6.91 -6.68 5.10
CA SER A 177 -7.19 -8.10 5.26
C SER A 177 -7.08 -8.52 6.73
N ILE A 178 -8.19 -8.98 7.32
CA ILE A 178 -8.22 -9.41 8.72
C ILE A 178 -7.35 -10.65 8.94
N GLU A 179 -7.41 -11.65 8.04
CA GLU A 179 -6.58 -12.86 8.12
C GLU A 179 -5.08 -12.57 8.18
N GLN A 180 -4.61 -11.59 7.39
CA GLN A 180 -3.19 -11.22 7.37
C GLN A 180 -2.81 -10.32 8.56
N LEU A 181 -3.76 -9.52 9.05
CA LEU A 181 -3.55 -8.61 10.17
C LEU A 181 -3.50 -9.37 11.49
N GLU A 182 -4.47 -10.25 11.74
CA GLU A 182 -4.70 -10.89 13.03
C GLU A 182 -3.59 -11.88 13.42
N PHE A 183 -2.93 -12.50 12.45
CA PHE A 183 -1.98 -13.58 12.70
C PHE A 183 -0.54 -13.20 12.33
N ILE A 184 0.38 -13.53 13.21
CA ILE A 184 1.82 -13.30 13.05
C ILE A 184 2.53 -14.66 13.15
N SER A 185 2.97 -15.19 12.02
CA SER A 185 3.76 -16.43 11.99
C SER A 185 5.18 -16.19 12.49
N LEU A 186 5.64 -17.03 13.40
CA LEU A 186 7.01 -17.09 13.93
C LEU A 186 7.69 -18.41 13.55
N ASP A 187 7.13 -19.12 12.57
CA ASP A 187 7.57 -20.43 12.11
C ASP A 187 7.96 -20.37 10.63
N ASN A 188 8.95 -21.17 10.23
CA ASN A 188 9.39 -21.25 8.83
C ASN A 188 8.72 -22.40 8.05
N LYS A 189 7.85 -23.21 8.67
CA LYS A 189 7.15 -24.33 8.00
C LYS A 189 6.45 -23.95 6.69
N PHE A 190 5.93 -22.73 6.60
CA PHE A 190 5.17 -22.24 5.44
C PHE A 190 5.81 -21.03 4.76
N ASP A 191 7.13 -20.84 4.94
CA ASP A 191 7.87 -19.70 4.37
C ASP A 191 7.25 -18.34 4.71
N ARG A 192 6.72 -18.17 5.93
CA ARG A 192 6.07 -16.92 6.40
C ARG A 192 6.61 -16.42 7.73
N CYS A 193 7.78 -16.90 8.14
CA CYS A 193 8.43 -16.52 9.38
C CYS A 193 8.66 -15.01 9.45
N ALA A 194 7.94 -14.32 10.34
CA ALA A 194 8.08 -12.90 10.56
C ALA A 194 9.38 -12.60 11.33
N MET A 195 9.76 -13.48 12.25
CA MET A 195 11.00 -13.40 13.02
C MET A 195 11.34 -14.79 13.56
N VAL A 196 12.62 -15.16 13.46
CA VAL A 196 13.13 -16.39 14.09
C VAL A 196 13.18 -16.19 15.60
N ILE A 197 12.54 -17.10 16.34
CA ILE A 197 12.51 -17.08 17.80
C ILE A 197 13.19 -18.32 18.39
N LYS A 198 13.65 -18.20 19.64
CA LYS A 198 14.00 -19.35 20.49
C LYS A 198 12.78 -19.81 21.30
N ASP A 199 12.81 -21.04 21.81
CA ASP A 199 11.68 -21.70 22.50
C ASP A 199 11.03 -20.88 23.63
N ASN A 200 11.78 -20.00 24.30
CA ASN A 200 11.31 -19.18 25.42
C ASN A 200 11.03 -17.71 25.07
N GLN A 201 11.10 -17.33 23.79
CA GLN A 201 10.96 -15.93 23.36
C GLN A 201 9.53 -15.58 22.90
N GLY A 202 8.70 -16.56 22.56
CA GLY A 202 7.36 -16.34 21.99
C GLY A 202 6.48 -15.40 22.83
N GLU A 203 6.35 -15.69 24.12
CA GLU A 203 5.57 -14.87 25.07
C GLU A 203 6.12 -13.45 25.21
N ALA A 204 7.44 -13.30 25.25
CA ALA A 204 8.08 -11.98 25.36
C ALA A 204 7.80 -11.13 24.12
N VAL A 205 7.83 -11.74 22.92
CA VAL A 205 7.50 -11.06 21.66
C VAL A 205 6.02 -10.68 21.61
N ALA A 206 5.13 -11.59 22.03
CA ALA A 206 3.70 -11.29 22.13
C ALA A 206 3.42 -10.12 23.07
N GLN A 207 4.08 -10.09 24.23
CA GLN A 207 3.98 -8.97 25.17
C GLN A 207 4.47 -7.65 24.56
N GLN A 208 5.56 -7.66 23.78
CA GLN A 208 6.04 -6.45 23.09
C GLN A 208 5.02 -5.95 22.05
N VAL A 209 4.46 -6.86 21.24
CA VAL A 209 3.41 -6.53 20.26
C VAL A 209 2.19 -5.96 20.97
N GLN A 210 1.72 -6.60 22.04
CA GLN A 210 0.60 -6.12 22.83
C GLN A 210 0.86 -4.73 23.42
N SER A 211 2.06 -4.50 23.96
CA SER A 211 2.44 -3.22 24.56
C SER A 211 2.49 -2.10 23.53
N PHE A 212 2.94 -2.39 22.30
CA PHE A 212 2.88 -1.44 21.19
C PHE A 212 1.43 -1.13 20.79
N ILE A 213 0.58 -2.15 20.60
CA ILE A 213 -0.82 -1.93 20.22
C ILE A 213 -1.56 -1.14 21.33
N GLN A 214 -1.29 -1.45 22.60
CA GLN A 214 -1.82 -0.73 23.75
C GLN A 214 -1.41 0.75 23.76
N SER A 215 -0.19 1.08 23.31
CA SER A 215 0.28 2.47 23.30
C SER A 215 -0.43 3.33 22.25
N LEU A 216 -0.99 2.72 21.20
CA LEU A 216 -1.85 3.39 20.21
C LEU A 216 -3.22 3.74 20.79
N ALA A 217 -3.72 2.96 21.76
CA ALA A 217 -5.01 3.20 22.41
C ALA A 217 -4.96 2.85 23.92
N PRO A 218 -4.42 3.74 24.78
CA PRO A 218 -4.17 3.45 26.19
C PRO A 218 -5.39 3.04 27.03
N ASN A 219 -6.59 3.37 26.57
CA ASN A 219 -7.85 3.09 27.28
C ASN A 219 -8.49 1.74 26.92
N ARG A 220 -7.89 0.98 26.00
CA ARG A 220 -8.38 -0.35 25.56
C ARG A 220 -7.54 -1.47 26.16
N ASN A 221 -7.92 -2.73 25.93
CA ASN A 221 -7.19 -3.87 26.50
C ASN A 221 -6.86 -4.93 25.42
N PRO A 222 -6.08 -4.57 24.38
CA PRO A 222 -5.67 -5.53 23.35
C PRO A 222 -4.93 -6.73 23.93
N LYS A 223 -5.10 -7.89 23.29
CA LYS A 223 -4.34 -9.10 23.60
C LYS A 223 -3.62 -9.64 22.38
N ALA A 224 -2.35 -9.99 22.58
CA ALA A 224 -1.56 -10.75 21.62
C ALA A 224 -1.17 -12.05 22.30
N THR A 225 -1.71 -13.18 21.83
CA THR A 225 -1.52 -14.49 22.47
C THR A 225 -0.55 -15.33 21.66
N PHE A 226 0.53 -15.76 22.28
CA PHE A 226 1.45 -16.72 21.68
C PHE A 226 0.90 -18.15 21.79
N HIS A 227 1.13 -18.96 20.76
CA HIS A 227 0.91 -20.40 20.84
C HIS A 227 1.92 -21.14 19.96
N SER A 228 2.33 -22.33 20.39
CA SER A 228 3.25 -23.21 19.65
C SER A 228 2.62 -23.84 18.40
N ASN A 229 1.29 -23.78 18.28
CA ASN A 229 0.55 -24.41 17.20
C ASN A 229 -0.78 -23.71 16.94
N TYR A 230 -0.78 -22.73 16.06
CA TYR A 230 -2.00 -22.13 15.49
C TYR A 230 -2.34 -22.83 14.18
N VAL A 231 -3.57 -23.32 14.08
CA VAL A 231 -4.09 -24.00 12.90
C VAL A 231 -5.10 -23.10 12.21
N ARG A 232 -4.96 -22.93 10.90
CA ARG A 232 -5.95 -22.20 10.11
C ARG A 232 -7.25 -23.00 10.04
N LYS A 233 -8.36 -22.36 10.41
CA LYS A 233 -9.72 -22.91 10.28
C LYS A 233 -10.01 -23.19 8.81
N GLY A 234 -10.66 -24.34 8.57
CA GLY A 234 -11.00 -24.78 7.22
C GLY A 234 -9.94 -25.64 6.53
N THR A 235 -8.82 -25.93 7.19
CA THR A 235 -7.80 -26.86 6.65
C THR A 235 -8.19 -28.31 6.91
N ILE A 236 -7.71 -29.22 6.06
CA ILE A 236 -7.99 -30.67 6.15
C ILE A 236 -6.93 -31.45 6.95
N TYR A 237 -5.68 -30.97 6.94
CA TYR A 237 -4.55 -31.68 7.58
C TYR A 237 -4.19 -31.15 8.96
N GLU A 238 -4.88 -30.11 9.43
CA GLU A 238 -4.72 -29.48 10.75
C GLU A 238 -3.27 -29.14 11.14
N GLN A 239 -2.41 -28.94 10.14
CA GLN A 239 -1.02 -28.55 10.33
C GLN A 239 -0.98 -27.07 10.72
N GLY A 240 -0.36 -26.79 11.86
CA GLY A 240 -0.24 -25.44 12.38
C GLY A 240 1.20 -24.93 12.44
N GLU A 241 1.30 -23.66 12.78
CA GLU A 241 2.54 -22.91 12.88
C GLU A 241 2.62 -22.19 14.22
N VAL A 242 3.85 -22.05 14.72
CA VAL A 242 4.15 -21.20 15.88
C VAL A 242 3.83 -19.75 15.52
N GLY A 243 3.12 -19.03 16.39
CA GLY A 243 2.77 -17.65 16.08
C GLY A 243 2.06 -16.92 17.20
N ILE A 244 1.62 -15.71 16.86
CA ILE A 244 0.88 -14.82 17.74
C ILE A 244 -0.46 -14.51 17.07
N LEU A 245 -1.55 -14.63 17.83
CA LEU A 245 -2.88 -14.24 17.39
C LEU A 245 -3.34 -13.00 18.17
N LEU A 246 -3.82 -12.00 17.42
CA LEU A 246 -4.40 -10.78 17.96
C LEU A 246 -5.89 -10.99 18.24
N ASP A 247 -6.37 -10.41 19.34
CA ASP A 247 -7.80 -10.41 19.65
C ASP A 247 -8.57 -9.30 18.93
N GLN A 248 -9.89 -9.26 19.16
CA GLN A 248 -10.79 -8.30 18.51
C GLN A 248 -10.39 -6.84 18.78
N ASP A 249 -10.00 -6.54 20.01
CA ASP A 249 -9.56 -5.19 20.41
C ASP A 249 -8.26 -4.79 19.73
N ALA A 250 -7.28 -5.69 19.67
CA ALA A 250 -6.02 -5.45 18.97
C ALA A 250 -6.22 -5.23 17.46
N ILE A 251 -7.06 -6.04 16.83
CA ILE A 251 -7.41 -5.89 15.41
C ILE A 251 -8.07 -4.52 15.16
N ASP A 252 -9.07 -4.16 15.96
CA ASP A 252 -9.78 -2.90 15.80
C ASP A 252 -8.85 -1.70 15.96
N ILE A 253 -7.97 -1.69 16.98
CA ILE A 253 -6.98 -0.62 17.18
C ILE A 253 -6.11 -0.43 15.93
N LEU A 254 -5.60 -1.51 15.35
CA LEU A 254 -4.77 -1.44 14.14
C LEU A 254 -5.56 -0.99 12.92
N VAL A 255 -6.82 -1.43 12.78
CA VAL A 255 -7.73 -0.96 11.73
C VAL A 255 -7.96 0.54 11.86
N GLN A 256 -8.40 1.03 13.02
CA GLN A 256 -8.67 2.46 13.23
C GLN A 256 -7.42 3.32 13.04
N THR A 257 -6.28 2.88 13.59
CA THR A 257 -4.99 3.58 13.40
C THR A 257 -4.65 3.70 11.92
N THR A 258 -4.83 2.62 11.15
CA THR A 258 -4.54 2.62 9.71
C THR A 258 -5.49 3.54 8.94
N LEU A 259 -6.79 3.52 9.26
CA LEU A 259 -7.79 4.40 8.65
C LEU A 259 -7.50 5.88 8.97
N GLU A 260 -7.10 6.19 10.20
CA GLU A 260 -6.71 7.54 10.62
C GLU A 260 -5.46 8.03 9.88
N MET A 261 -4.43 7.17 9.73
CA MET A 261 -3.25 7.49 8.93
C MET A 261 -3.60 7.78 7.46
N ILE A 262 -4.55 7.04 6.89
CA ILE A 262 -5.03 7.25 5.52
C ILE A 262 -5.82 8.56 5.43
N HIS A 263 -6.73 8.81 6.37
CA HIS A 263 -7.53 10.04 6.42
C HIS A 263 -6.65 11.28 6.54
N ASN A 264 -5.57 11.21 7.32
CA ASN A 264 -4.64 12.31 7.54
C ASN A 264 -3.48 12.35 6.52
N LEU A 265 -3.50 11.49 5.50
CA LEU A 265 -2.44 11.42 4.50
C LEU A 265 -2.38 12.74 3.72
N SER A 266 -1.19 13.33 3.72
CA SER A 266 -0.83 14.44 2.84
C SER A 266 0.54 14.22 2.23
N ILE A 267 0.69 14.60 0.97
CA ILE A 267 1.93 14.47 0.20
C ILE A 267 2.33 15.87 -0.26
N ARG A 268 3.54 16.29 0.10
CA ARG A 268 4.20 17.47 -0.47
C ARG A 268 5.49 17.02 -1.13
N GLN A 269 5.51 16.99 -2.46
CA GLN A 269 6.63 16.47 -3.24
C GLN A 269 6.64 17.09 -4.64
N ALA A 270 7.83 17.24 -5.22
CA ALA A 270 8.01 17.72 -6.60
C ALA A 270 7.32 19.07 -6.91
N LYS A 271 7.22 19.93 -5.90
CA LYS A 271 6.53 21.23 -5.93
C LYS A 271 5.00 21.16 -6.14
N GLY A 272 4.41 19.97 -6.07
CA GLY A 272 2.97 19.77 -5.97
C GLY A 272 2.56 19.31 -4.57
N TYR A 273 1.24 19.17 -4.38
CA TYR A 273 0.68 18.58 -3.16
C TYR A 273 -0.58 17.76 -3.43
N MET A 274 -0.90 16.87 -2.49
CA MET A 274 -2.16 16.15 -2.40
C MET A 274 -2.51 15.96 -0.92
N TYR A 275 -3.79 15.99 -0.57
CA TYR A 275 -4.30 15.59 0.74
C TYR A 275 -5.59 14.78 0.58
N VAL A 276 -5.78 13.81 1.47
CA VAL A 276 -7.05 13.07 1.56
C VAL A 276 -8.13 13.99 2.13
N ASP A 277 -9.29 14.00 1.47
CA ASP A 277 -10.43 14.85 1.79
C ASP A 277 -11.53 14.05 2.48
N SER A 278 -11.83 12.85 1.95
CA SER A 278 -12.82 11.97 2.55
C SER A 278 -12.44 10.50 2.42
N LEU A 279 -12.94 9.72 3.39
CA LEU A 279 -12.74 8.28 3.50
C LEU A 279 -14.08 7.62 3.79
N GLU A 280 -14.59 6.85 2.83
CA GLU A 280 -15.76 5.98 3.01
C GLU A 280 -15.26 4.58 3.38
N VAL A 281 -15.82 3.96 4.41
CA VAL A 281 -15.38 2.67 4.96
C VAL A 281 -16.50 1.64 4.89
N ASP A 282 -16.14 0.39 4.59
CA ASP A 282 -17.03 -0.76 4.53
C ASP A 282 -16.44 -1.93 5.34
N TYR A 283 -17.06 -2.26 6.47
CA TYR A 283 -16.75 -3.46 7.24
C TYR A 283 -17.40 -4.68 6.56
N ASN A 284 -16.63 -5.34 5.69
CA ASN A 284 -17.12 -6.36 4.78
C ASN A 284 -17.07 -7.76 5.41
N ASP A 285 -18.25 -8.29 5.74
CA ASP A 285 -18.50 -9.64 6.26
C ASP A 285 -18.82 -10.67 5.17
N SER A 286 -19.05 -10.21 3.94
CA SER A 286 -19.33 -11.06 2.79
C SER A 286 -18.10 -11.85 2.33
N ASN A 287 -18.29 -12.81 1.43
CA ASN A 287 -17.17 -13.56 0.85
C ASN A 287 -16.47 -12.83 -0.30
N LYS A 288 -17.11 -11.80 -0.87
CA LYS A 288 -16.59 -11.12 -2.06
C LYS A 288 -16.04 -9.76 -1.63
N MET A 289 -14.73 -9.61 -1.68
CA MET A 289 -14.04 -8.35 -1.35
C MET A 289 -14.51 -7.19 -2.24
N MET A 290 -14.21 -5.95 -1.81
CA MET A 290 -14.54 -4.73 -2.54
C MET A 290 -16.04 -4.61 -2.82
N ARG A 291 -16.86 -4.82 -1.78
CA ARG A 291 -18.32 -4.60 -1.86
C ARG A 291 -18.60 -3.12 -2.12
N ILE A 292 -17.89 -2.22 -1.42
CA ILE A 292 -17.90 -0.76 -1.67
C ILE A 292 -17.69 -0.34 -3.15
N LYS A 293 -16.99 -1.14 -3.96
CA LYS A 293 -16.73 -0.84 -5.38
C LYS A 293 -17.81 -1.38 -6.32
N ARG A 294 -18.51 -2.45 -5.93
CA ARG A 294 -19.47 -3.17 -6.79
C ARG A 294 -20.92 -2.91 -6.42
N ASN A 295 -21.19 -2.70 -5.14
CA ASN A 295 -22.52 -2.42 -4.63
C ASN A 295 -22.44 -1.42 -3.46
N PRO A 296 -22.30 -0.11 -3.75
CA PRO A 296 -22.15 0.92 -2.72
C PRO A 296 -23.32 1.02 -1.74
N ASP A 297 -24.52 0.58 -2.13
CA ASP A 297 -25.73 0.64 -1.29
C ASP A 297 -25.73 -0.39 -0.15
N GLU A 298 -24.87 -1.42 -0.24
CA GLU A 298 -24.73 -2.47 0.79
C GLU A 298 -23.56 -2.22 1.75
N VAL A 299 -22.94 -1.03 1.69
CA VAL A 299 -21.79 -0.68 2.53
C VAL A 299 -22.21 -0.59 4.01
N SER A 300 -21.39 -1.18 4.87
CA SER A 300 -21.52 -1.06 6.32
C SER A 300 -20.46 -0.10 6.85
N SER A 301 -20.85 1.15 7.15
CA SER A 301 -19.95 2.18 7.66
C SER A 301 -19.50 1.97 9.10
N GLN A 302 -20.19 1.09 9.83
CA GLN A 302 -19.86 0.69 11.19
C GLN A 302 -19.66 -0.83 11.26
N PRO A 303 -18.86 -1.33 12.22
CA PRO A 303 -18.68 -2.76 12.41
C PRO A 303 -19.98 -3.40 12.94
N ASN A 304 -20.67 -4.14 12.07
CA ASN A 304 -21.91 -4.85 12.41
C ASN A 304 -21.64 -6.26 12.96
N GLY A 305 -20.65 -6.40 13.84
CA GLY A 305 -20.26 -7.66 14.46
C GLY A 305 -18.75 -7.76 14.70
N ASN A 306 -18.31 -8.94 15.11
CA ASN A 306 -16.90 -9.23 15.35
C ASN A 306 -16.13 -9.43 14.04
N TYR A 307 -14.83 -9.15 14.09
CA TYR A 307 -13.87 -9.58 13.07
C TYR A 307 -13.80 -11.10 13.00
N ALA A 308 -13.64 -11.60 11.77
CA ALA A 308 -13.50 -13.00 11.50
C ALA A 308 -12.21 -13.56 12.13
N VAL A 309 -12.33 -14.68 12.83
CA VAL A 309 -11.20 -15.40 13.44
C VAL A 309 -10.82 -16.58 12.54
N TYR A 310 -9.66 -16.52 11.88
CA TYR A 310 -9.20 -17.51 10.92
C TYR A 310 -8.31 -18.60 11.53
N PHE A 311 -7.77 -18.38 12.73
CA PHE A 311 -6.86 -19.32 13.40
C PHE A 311 -7.39 -19.76 14.77
N GLU A 312 -7.02 -20.97 15.17
CA GLU A 312 -7.31 -21.50 16.50
C GLU A 312 -6.08 -22.23 17.06
N ALA A 313 -5.88 -22.10 18.37
CA ALA A 313 -4.83 -22.83 19.07
C ALA A 313 -5.24 -24.30 19.21
N LYS A 314 -4.39 -25.22 18.77
CA LYS A 314 -4.58 -26.66 18.97
C LYS A 314 -3.42 -27.25 19.74
N SER A 315 -3.71 -28.07 20.74
CA SER A 315 -2.69 -28.84 21.44
C SER A 315 -1.93 -29.71 20.43
N THR A 316 -0.61 -29.67 20.47
CA THR A 316 0.23 -30.63 19.75
C THR A 316 -0.05 -32.02 20.33
N GLN A 317 -0.60 -32.93 19.51
CA GLN A 317 -0.65 -34.35 19.83
C GLN A 317 0.76 -34.96 19.78
#